data_AF-A0A820NHP0-F1
#
_entry.id   AF-A0A820NHP0-F1
#
_cell.length_a   1.000
_cell.length_b   1.000
_cell.length_c   1.000
_cell.angle_alpha   90.00
_cell.angle_beta   90.00
_cell.angle_gamma   90.00
#
_symmetry.space_group_name_H-M   'P 1'
#
loop_
_entity.id
_entity.type
_entity.pdbx_description
1 polymer ?
#
loop_
_entity_poly.entity_id
_entity_poly.type
_entity_poly.pdbx_seq_one_letter_code
_entity_poly.pdbx_strand_id
1 'polypeptide(L)'
;DTIDAVKQSAALCLLRLHRTSPDSLQLNTEWTARIIHLLNDQHLGVATAAVSLIDALVKRNPDEYKGCVNLAVSRLSRIVTSSYTDFQDYTYYFVPAPWLCVKLLRLLQNYPPPDDPSIRSRLNECL
;
A
#
# COMPACT_ATOMS: atom_id res chain seq x y z
N ASP A 1 2.86 -16.60 9.72
CA ASP A 1 4.34 -16.55 9.74
C ASP A 1 5.00 -16.93 8.42
N THR A 2 5.11 -18.21 8.06
CA THR A 2 5.80 -18.61 6.81
C THR A 2 5.10 -18.12 5.54
N ILE A 3 3.76 -18.17 5.51
CA ILE A 3 2.96 -17.72 4.36
C ILE A 3 3.09 -16.20 4.15
N ASP A 4 3.09 -15.41 5.21
CA ASP A 4 3.18 -13.94 5.14
C ASP A 4 4.58 -13.49 4.70
N ALA A 5 5.63 -14.16 5.18
CA ALA A 5 7.00 -13.96 4.72
C ALA A 5 7.15 -14.28 3.22
N VAL A 6 6.48 -15.34 2.74
CA VAL A 6 6.44 -15.68 1.31
C VAL A 6 5.71 -14.60 0.52
N LYS A 7 4.54 -14.10 0.98
CA LYS A 7 3.83 -13.00 0.31
C LYS A 7 4.69 -11.74 0.19
N GLN A 8 5.39 -11.35 1.27
CA GLN A 8 6.30 -10.21 1.27
C GLN A 8 7.41 -10.37 0.25
N SER A 9 8.09 -11.51 0.30
CA SER A 9 9.21 -11.81 -0.59
C SER A 9 8.75 -11.91 -2.05
N ALA A 10 7.58 -12.49 -2.31
CA ALA A 10 6.98 -12.59 -3.63
C ALA A 10 6.62 -11.21 -4.20
N ALA A 11 6.01 -10.33 -3.40
CA ALA A 11 5.67 -8.98 -3.84
C ALA A 11 6.93 -8.17 -4.20
N LEU A 12 7.99 -8.27 -3.39
CA LEU A 12 9.27 -7.60 -3.67
C LEU A 12 10.04 -8.24 -4.84
N CYS A 13 9.95 -9.56 -5.00
CA CYS A 13 10.50 -10.28 -6.14
C CYS A 13 9.82 -9.81 -7.44
N LEU A 14 8.49 -9.75 -7.46
CA LEU A 14 7.73 -9.25 -8.59
C LEU A 14 8.06 -7.78 -8.90
N LEU A 15 8.25 -6.96 -7.86
CA LEU A 15 8.72 -5.58 -8.02
C LEU A 15 10.11 -5.53 -8.69
N ARG A 16 11.04 -6.41 -8.28
CA ARG A 16 12.37 -6.48 -8.90
C ARG A 16 12.29 -6.95 -10.35
N LEU A 17 11.44 -7.92 -10.64
CA LEU A 17 11.19 -8.42 -11.98
C LEU A 17 10.59 -7.32 -12.86
N HIS A 18 9.60 -6.58 -12.38
CA HIS A 18 8.99 -5.44 -13.08
C HIS A 18 10.01 -4.35 -13.41
N ARG A 19 10.94 -4.06 -12.50
CA ARG A 19 12.01 -3.07 -12.73
C ARG A 19 13.07 -3.55 -13.73
N THR A 20 13.32 -4.85 -13.81
CA THR A 20 14.35 -5.43 -14.68
C THR A 20 13.82 -5.71 -16.08
N SER A 21 12.62 -6.27 -16.18
CA SER A 21 12.00 -6.74 -17.41
C SER A 21 10.51 -6.38 -17.43
N PRO A 22 10.18 -5.09 -17.64
CA PRO A 22 8.80 -4.60 -17.57
C PRO A 22 7.89 -5.22 -18.64
N ASP A 23 8.42 -5.59 -19.81
CA ASP A 23 7.62 -6.11 -20.93
C ASP A 23 7.26 -7.59 -20.79
N SER A 24 7.94 -8.31 -19.90
CA SER A 24 7.64 -9.71 -19.61
C SER A 24 6.42 -9.89 -18.71
N LEU A 25 5.96 -8.83 -18.05
CA LEU A 25 4.84 -8.87 -17.11
C LEU A 25 3.57 -8.32 -17.76
N GLN A 26 2.75 -9.23 -18.29
CA GLN A 26 1.37 -8.93 -18.66
C GLN A 26 0.47 -9.18 -17.44
N LEU A 27 0.39 -8.20 -16.55
CA LEU A 27 -0.55 -8.24 -15.42
C LEU A 27 -1.96 -8.00 -15.97
N ASN A 28 -2.81 -9.01 -15.88
CA ASN A 28 -4.23 -8.87 -16.22
C ASN A 28 -5.00 -8.15 -15.10
N THR A 29 -6.24 -7.74 -15.39
CA THR A 29 -7.10 -7.01 -14.44
C THR A 29 -7.35 -7.76 -13.13
N GLU A 30 -7.38 -9.10 -13.17
CA GLU A 30 -7.58 -9.94 -11.98
C GLU A 30 -6.39 -9.85 -11.02
N TRP A 31 -5.16 -9.90 -11.54
CA TRP A 31 -3.95 -9.74 -10.75
C TRP A 31 -3.87 -8.33 -10.16
N THR A 32 -4.22 -7.30 -10.92
CA THR A 32 -4.27 -5.91 -10.43
C THR A 32 -5.19 -5.78 -9.23
N ALA A 33 -6.41 -6.31 -9.29
CA ALA A 33 -7.36 -6.27 -8.17
C ALA A 33 -6.82 -7.01 -6.93
N ARG A 34 -6.21 -8.18 -7.12
CA ARG A 34 -5.58 -8.96 -6.02
C ARG A 34 -4.43 -8.21 -5.37
N ILE A 35 -3.55 -7.61 -6.17
CA ILE A 35 -2.40 -6.83 -5.68
C ILE A 35 -2.88 -5.63 -4.87
N ILE A 36 -3.89 -4.91 -5.35
CA ILE A 36 -4.49 -3.77 -4.62
C ILE A 36 -5.09 -4.25 -3.29
N HIS A 37 -5.76 -5.41 -3.28
CA HIS A 37 -6.35 -5.96 -2.07
C HIS A 37 -5.32 -6.38 -1.00
N LEU A 38 -4.08 -6.72 -1.39
CA LEU A 38 -2.99 -7.00 -0.43
C LEU A 38 -2.68 -5.81 0.49
N LEU A 39 -3.05 -4.58 0.10
CA LEU A 39 -2.91 -3.40 0.94
C LEU A 39 -3.79 -3.47 2.21
N ASN A 40 -4.84 -4.28 2.18
CA ASN A 40 -5.71 -4.57 3.33
C ASN A 40 -5.28 -5.78 4.17
N ASP A 41 -4.20 -6.49 3.81
CA ASP A 41 -3.75 -7.67 4.55
C ASP A 41 -3.55 -7.34 6.05
N GLN A 42 -3.85 -8.29 6.93
CA GLN A 42 -3.72 -8.09 8.38
C GLN A 42 -2.26 -7.87 8.77
N HIS A 43 -1.34 -8.54 8.09
CA HIS A 43 0.08 -8.44 8.37
C HIS A 43 0.67 -7.16 7.72
N LEU A 44 1.04 -6.17 8.54
CA LEU A 44 1.55 -4.87 8.05
C LEU A 44 2.82 -5.00 7.19
N GLY A 45 3.65 -6.02 7.41
CA GLY A 45 4.78 -6.32 6.52
C GLY A 45 4.35 -6.67 5.08
N VAL A 46 3.25 -7.41 4.92
CA VAL A 46 2.68 -7.74 3.59
C VAL A 46 2.15 -6.47 2.94
N ALA A 47 1.39 -5.66 3.69
CA ALA A 47 0.91 -4.36 3.20
C ALA A 47 2.07 -3.44 2.78
N THR A 48 3.16 -3.41 3.54
CA THR A 48 4.38 -2.61 3.25
C THR A 48 5.04 -3.04 1.94
N ALA A 49 5.17 -4.35 1.72
CA ALA A 49 5.70 -4.89 0.47
C ALA A 49 4.77 -4.61 -0.71
N ALA A 50 3.46 -4.79 -0.52
CA ALA A 50 2.43 -4.53 -1.53
C ALA A 50 2.40 -3.06 -1.96
N VAL A 51 2.44 -2.10 -1.02
CA VAL A 51 2.50 -0.66 -1.34
C VAL A 51 3.73 -0.35 -2.20
N SER A 52 4.87 -0.97 -1.91
CA SER A 52 6.10 -0.77 -2.69
C SER A 52 6.00 -1.30 -4.12
N LEU A 53 5.27 -2.40 -4.31
CA LEU A 53 4.97 -2.96 -5.61
C LEU A 53 3.99 -2.04 -6.38
N ILE A 54 2.87 -1.66 -5.74
CA ILE A 54 1.85 -0.80 -6.33
C ILE A 54 2.45 0.55 -6.75
N ASP A 55 3.28 1.19 -5.92
CA ASP A 55 3.93 2.47 -6.26
C ASP A 55 4.78 2.39 -7.54
N ALA A 56 5.34 1.22 -7.87
CA ALA A 56 6.07 1.04 -9.12
C ALA A 56 5.15 0.78 -10.32
N LEU A 57 4.03 0.09 -10.11
CA LEU A 57 3.06 -0.25 -11.16
C LEU A 57 2.23 0.97 -11.58
N VAL A 58 1.81 1.79 -10.60
CA VAL A 58 1.03 3.02 -10.82
C VAL A 58 1.75 4.00 -11.74
N LYS A 59 3.09 4.08 -11.67
CA LYS A 59 3.88 4.98 -12.52
C LYS A 59 3.83 4.61 -14.01
N ARG A 60 3.49 3.36 -14.34
CA ARG A 60 3.30 2.91 -15.73
C ARG A 60 1.83 3.01 -16.14
N ASN A 61 0.93 2.48 -15.31
CA ASN A 61 -0.50 2.40 -15.59
C ASN A 61 -1.33 2.99 -14.44
N PRO A 62 -1.41 4.32 -14.28
CA PRO A 62 -2.06 4.93 -13.11
C PRO A 62 -3.56 4.61 -13.03
N ASP A 63 -4.25 4.50 -14.18
CA ASP A 63 -5.71 4.28 -14.23
C ASP A 63 -6.13 2.92 -13.68
N GLU A 64 -5.38 1.85 -13.97
CA GLU A 64 -5.70 0.50 -13.51
C GLU A 64 -5.61 0.36 -11.98
N TYR A 65 -4.75 1.16 -11.35
CA TYR A 65 -4.48 1.08 -9.91
C TYR A 65 -5.21 2.14 -9.09
N LYS A 66 -6.09 2.97 -9.69
CA LYS A 66 -6.85 4.02 -8.97
C LYS A 66 -7.59 3.51 -7.73
N GLY A 67 -8.04 2.24 -7.74
CA GLY A 67 -8.68 1.59 -6.60
C GLY A 67 -7.82 1.54 -5.32
N CYS A 68 -6.49 1.71 -5.43
CA CYS A 68 -5.61 1.72 -4.26
C CYS A 68 -5.74 3.00 -3.42
N VAL A 69 -6.22 4.13 -3.97
CA VAL A 69 -6.27 5.42 -3.26
C VAL A 69 -7.17 5.34 -2.03
N ASN A 70 -8.42 4.89 -2.19
CA ASN A 70 -9.36 4.78 -1.09
C ASN A 70 -8.86 3.80 0.00
N LEU A 71 -8.26 2.68 -0.42
CA LEU A 71 -7.69 1.70 0.49
C LEU A 71 -6.48 2.28 1.26
N ALA A 72 -5.60 3.01 0.58
CA ALA A 72 -4.43 3.62 1.17
C ALA A 72 -4.80 4.69 2.20
N VAL A 73 -5.75 5.57 1.88
CA VAL A 73 -6.28 6.57 2.82
C VAL A 73 -6.94 5.88 4.01
N SER A 74 -7.76 4.86 3.76
CA SER A 74 -8.43 4.12 4.83
C SER A 74 -7.46 3.40 5.76
N ARG A 75 -6.38 2.83 5.21
CA ARG A 75 -5.34 2.17 5.99
C ARG A 75 -4.52 3.17 6.79
N LEU A 76 -4.14 4.29 6.19
CA LEU A 76 -3.42 5.37 6.86
C LEU A 76 -4.22 5.90 8.06
N SER A 77 -5.50 6.23 7.83
CA SER A 77 -6.45 6.66 8.87
C SER A 77 -6.51 5.69 10.04
N ARG A 78 -6.64 4.39 9.77
CA ARG A 78 -6.64 3.36 10.82
C ARG A 78 -5.32 3.30 11.61
N ILE A 79 -4.18 3.55 10.99
CA ILE A 79 -2.87 3.53 11.66
C ILE A 79 -2.72 4.75 12.56
N VAL A 80 -3.05 5.94 12.07
CA VAL A 80 -2.87 7.19 12.84
C VAL A 80 -3.86 7.30 14.02
N THR A 81 -5.06 6.72 13.90
CA THR A 81 -6.03 6.69 15.01
C THR A 81 -5.91 5.44 15.89
N SER A 82 -4.89 4.60 15.68
CA SER A 82 -4.75 3.34 16.41
C SER A 82 -4.37 3.56 17.87
N SER A 83 -4.81 2.65 18.72
CA SER A 83 -4.38 2.60 20.10
C SER A 83 -3.02 1.91 20.20
N TYR A 84 -2.29 2.15 21.30
CA TYR A 84 -0.97 1.54 21.55
C TYR A 84 -0.97 0.00 21.54
N THR A 85 -2.13 -0.64 21.69
CA THR A 85 -2.28 -2.10 21.69
C THR A 85 -2.48 -2.71 20.30
N ASP A 86 -2.91 -1.93 19.30
CA ASP A 86 -3.36 -2.49 18.02
C ASP A 86 -2.20 -2.93 17.11
N PHE A 87 -1.05 -2.28 17.23
CA PHE A 87 0.11 -2.50 16.36
C PHE A 87 1.42 -2.60 17.13
N GLN A 88 1.44 -3.31 18.26
CA GLN A 88 2.61 -3.41 19.14
C GLN A 88 3.88 -3.82 18.38
N ASP A 89 3.81 -4.86 17.55
CA ASP A 89 4.96 -5.37 16.77
C ASP A 89 5.48 -4.39 15.70
N TYR A 90 4.68 -3.39 15.33
CA TYR A 90 5.01 -2.40 14.31
C TYR A 90 5.14 -0.98 14.87
N THR A 91 5.01 -0.82 16.20
CA THR A 91 5.18 0.46 16.86
C THR A 91 6.66 0.71 17.10
N TYR A 92 7.16 1.82 16.60
CA TYR A 92 8.56 2.22 16.73
C TYR A 92 8.63 3.54 17.50
N TYR A 93 9.20 3.50 18.72
CA TYR A 93 9.27 4.65 19.62
C TYR A 93 7.94 5.41 19.75
N PHE A 94 6.87 4.69 20.12
CA PHE A 94 5.51 5.25 20.30
C PHE A 94 4.82 5.75 19.02
N VAL A 95 5.44 5.54 17.85
CA VAL A 95 4.83 5.85 16.56
C VAL A 95 4.36 4.54 15.89
N PRO A 96 3.07 4.39 15.57
CA PRO A 96 2.55 3.17 14.95
C PRO A 96 2.96 3.11 13.47
N ALA A 97 3.63 2.03 13.08
CA ALA A 97 3.97 1.67 11.70
C ALA A 97 4.52 2.83 10.82
N PRO A 98 5.55 3.59 11.28
CA PRO A 98 5.98 4.82 10.61
C PRO A 98 6.39 4.62 9.15
N TRP A 99 7.10 3.54 8.84
CA TRP A 99 7.53 3.25 7.46
C TRP A 99 6.37 2.95 6.51
N LEU A 100 5.30 2.33 7.02
CA LEU A 100 4.11 2.07 6.23
C LEU A 100 3.38 3.38 5.95
N CYS A 101 3.23 4.26 6.95
CA CYS A 101 2.65 5.59 6.77
C CYS A 101 3.40 6.39 5.69
N VAL A 102 4.74 6.43 5.75
CA VAL A 102 5.57 7.11 4.74
C VAL A 102 5.34 6.52 3.34
N LYS A 103 5.29 5.20 3.21
CA LYS A 103 5.05 4.53 1.92
C LYS A 103 3.65 4.78 1.37
N LEU A 104 2.62 4.79 2.23
CA LEU A 104 1.24 5.10 1.84
C LEU A 104 1.12 6.55 1.34
N LEU A 105 1.70 7.50 2.09
CA LEU A 105 1.75 8.90 1.67
C LEU A 105 2.50 9.06 0.34
N ARG A 106 3.62 8.34 0.15
CA ARG A 106 4.37 8.35 -1.12
C ARG A 106 3.54 7.79 -2.28
N LEU A 107 2.79 6.71 -2.05
CA LEU A 107 1.89 6.13 -3.06
C LEU A 107 0.81 7.15 -3.47
N LEU A 108 0.18 7.82 -2.50
CA LEU A 108 -0.87 8.81 -2.74
C LEU A 108 -0.38 10.02 -3.56
N GLN A 109 0.91 10.38 -3.47
CA GLN A 109 1.51 11.44 -4.29
C GLN A 109 1.51 11.16 -5.80
N ASN A 110 1.28 9.91 -6.24
CA ASN A 110 1.18 9.59 -7.67
C ASN A 110 -0.20 9.96 -8.26
N TYR A 111 -1.16 10.38 -7.43
CA TYR A 111 -2.52 10.72 -7.84
C TYR A 111 -2.85 12.19 -7.50
N PRO A 112 -3.77 12.83 -8.26
CA PRO A 112 -4.34 14.09 -7.83
C PRO A 112 -5.12 13.92 -6.52
N PRO A 113 -5.43 15.03 -5.80
CA PRO A 113 -6.29 14.99 -4.63
C PRO A 113 -7.60 14.23 -4.92
N PRO A 114 -8.10 13.39 -4.01
CA PRO A 114 -9.33 12.64 -4.22
C PRO A 114 -10.51 13.58 -4.51
N ASP A 115 -11.29 13.27 -5.56
CA ASP A 115 -12.51 14.02 -5.91
C ASP A 115 -13.59 13.87 -4.83
N ASP A 116 -13.64 12.71 -4.17
CA ASP A 116 -14.56 12.43 -3.08
C ASP A 116 -14.18 13.26 -1.84
N PRO A 117 -15.05 14.19 -1.40
CA PRO A 117 -14.77 15.05 -0.26
C PRO A 117 -14.59 14.27 1.05
N SER A 118 -15.21 13.09 1.19
CA SER A 118 -15.08 12.25 2.37
C SER A 118 -13.69 11.62 2.47
N ILE A 119 -13.16 11.10 1.36
CA ILE A 119 -11.81 10.55 1.28
C ILE A 119 -10.79 11.66 1.51
N ARG A 120 -11.03 12.85 0.94
CA ARG A 120 -10.17 14.01 1.12
C ARG A 120 -10.14 14.50 2.57
N SER A 121 -11.29 14.57 3.26
CA SER A 121 -11.35 14.94 4.69
C SER A 121 -10.52 13.99 5.54
N ARG A 122 -10.72 12.67 5.33
CA ARG A 122 -9.98 11.63 6.07
C ARG A 122 -8.48 11.72 5.84
N LEU A 123 -8.05 12.00 4.60
CA LEU A 123 -6.63 12.21 4.32
C LEU A 123 -6.08 13.43 5.06
N ASN A 124 -6.81 14.55 5.06
CA ASN A 124 -6.39 15.77 5.77
C ASN A 124 -6.31 15.58 7.29
N GLU A 125 -7.17 14.75 7.88
CA GLU A 125 -7.11 14.39 9.31
C GLU A 125 -5.88 13.53 9.66
N CYS A 126 -5.24 12.90 8.67
CA CYS A 126 -4.05 12.07 8.86
C CYS A 126 -2.73 12.82 8.68
N LEU A 127 -2.77 14.06 8.18
CA LEU A 127 -1.60 14.90 7.88
C LEU A 127 -1.34 15.89 9.02
#